data_AF-A0A2R2IQ69-F1
#
_entry.id   AF-A0A2R2IQ69-F1
#
_cell.length_a   1.000
_cell.length_b   1.000
_cell.length_c   1.000
_cell.angle_alpha   90.00
_cell.angle_beta   90.00
_cell.angle_gamma   90.00
#
_symmetry.space_group_name_H-M   'P 1'
#
loop_
_entity.id
_entity.type
_entity.pdbx_description
1 polymer ?
#
loop_
_entity_poly.entity_id
_entity_poly.type
_entity_poly.pdbx_seq_one_letter_code
_entity_poly.pdbx_strand_id
1 'polypeptide(L)' 'MIELAARGMGIACLPDFSIHRELASGALLRLDAPAVRRSGNLYLLWPATPRMPPKLRAFIDYMAANVLA' A
#
# COMPACT_ATOMS: atom_id res chain seq x y z
N MET A 1 12.64 2.85 -6.44
CA MET A 1 12.86 3.18 -5.02
C MET A 1 13.08 1.92 -4.19
N ILE A 2 12.11 0.99 -4.13
CA ILE A 2 12.25 -0.29 -3.39
C ILE A 2 13.50 -1.07 -3.85
N GLU A 3 13.61 -1.37 -5.14
CA GLU A 3 14.76 -2.10 -5.72
C GLU A 3 16.10 -1.39 -5.47
N LEU A 4 16.09 -0.06 -5.50
CA LEU A 4 17.29 0.75 -5.27
C LEU A 4 17.78 0.55 -3.83
N ALA A 5 16.87 0.67 -2.86
CA ALA A 5 17.16 0.45 -1.45
C ALA A 5 17.55 -1.01 -1.16
N ALA A 6 16.87 -1.97 -1.77
CA ALA A 6 17.15 -3.41 -1.60
C ALA A 6 18.55 -3.78 -2.12
N ARG A 7 19.07 -3.04 -3.11
CA ARG A 7 20.43 -3.18 -3.63
C ARG A 7 21.47 -2.36 -2.86
N GLY A 8 21.12 -1.78 -1.71
CA GLY A 8 22.04 -1.04 -0.84
C GLY A 8 22.43 0.35 -1.35
N MET A 9 21.68 0.94 -2.28
CA MET A 9 21.97 2.27 -2.82
C MET A 9 21.42 3.43 -1.96
N GLY A 10 20.98 3.17 -0.72
CA GLY A 10 20.59 4.18 0.25
C GLY A 10 19.37 3.82 1.10
N ILE A 11 18.77 4.85 1.71
CA ILE A 11 17.58 4.75 2.57
C ILE A 11 16.35 5.24 1.80
N ALA A 12 15.22 4.56 1.96
CA ALA A 12 13.95 4.97 1.34
C ALA A 12 12.82 5.01 2.38
N CYS A 13 11.98 6.04 2.30
CA CYS A 13 10.71 6.11 3.04
C CYS A 13 9.61 5.55 2.12
N LEU A 14 9.08 4.39 2.49
CA LEU A 14 8.18 3.59 1.65
C LEU A 14 6.92 3.22 2.43
N PRO A 15 5.76 3.08 1.78
CA PRO A 15 4.56 2.56 2.45
C PRO A 15 4.75 1.10 2.86
N ASP A 16 4.39 0.77 4.10
CA ASP A 16 4.56 -0.58 4.69
C ASP A 16 3.96 -1.69 3.82
N PHE A 17 2.79 -1.47 3.22
CA PHE A 17 2.11 -2.45 2.36
C PHE A 17 2.93 -2.84 1.12
N SER A 18 3.85 -1.97 0.67
CA SER A 18 4.61 -2.16 -0.58
C SER A 18 5.90 -2.96 -0.40
N ILE A 19 6.34 -3.19 0.84
CA ILE A 19 7.68 -3.75 1.15
C ILE A 19 7.63 -5.03 2.01
N HIS A 20 6.46 -5.64 2.18
CA HIS A 20 6.30 -6.83 3.01
C HIS A 20 7.23 -7.98 2.61
N ARG A 21 7.41 -8.19 1.30
CA ARG A 21 8.24 -9.27 0.77
C ARG A 21 9.71 -9.03 1.09
N GLU A 22 10.18 -7.81 0.88
CA GLU A 22 11.57 -7.41 1.05
C GLU A 22 11.97 -7.40 2.52
N LEU A 23 11.05 -7.02 3.41
CA LEU A 23 11.23 -7.16 4.85
C LEU A 23 11.28 -8.63 5.26
N ALA A 24 10.37 -9.47 4.75
CA ALA A 24 10.34 -10.90 5.08
C ALA A 24 11.58 -11.65 4.58
N SER A 25 12.14 -11.26 3.45
CA SER A 25 13.38 -11.84 2.91
C SER A 25 14.65 -11.24 3.52
N GLY A 26 14.55 -10.19 4.33
CA GLY A 26 15.70 -9.43 4.83
C GLY A 26 16.44 -8.60 3.78
N ALA A 27 15.85 -8.43 2.58
CA ALA A 27 16.42 -7.57 1.54
C ALA A 27 16.30 -6.08 1.90
N LEU A 28 15.32 -5.73 2.74
CA LEU A 28 15.21 -4.44 3.40
C LEU A 28 15.18 -4.64 4.91
N LEU A 29 15.72 -3.66 5.63
CA LEU A 29 15.68 -3.59 7.09
C LEU A 29 15.00 -2.29 7.51
N ARG A 30 14.13 -2.36 8.52
CA ARG A 30 13.51 -1.18 9.11
C ARG A 30 14.54 -0.45 9.98
N LEU A 31 14.69 0.85 9.77
CA LEU A 31 15.54 1.68 10.61
C LEU A 31 14.85 1.97 11.93
N ASP A 32 15.61 1.98 13.03
CA ASP A 32 15.15 2.44 14.33
C ASP A 32 15.12 3.98 14.35
N ALA A 33 14.09 4.53 13.72
CA ALA A 33 13.87 5.95 13.54
C ALA A 33 12.44 6.32 13.97
N PRO A 34 12.20 7.59 14.38
CA PRO A 34 10.86 8.06 14.68
C PRO A 34 9.89 7.73 13.54
N ALA A 35 8.76 7.11 13.89
CA ALA A 35 7.75 6.76 12.90
C ALA A 35 7.28 8.02 12.16
N VAL A 36 7.45 8.03 10.84
CA VAL A 36 6.92 9.09 10.00
C VAL A 36 5.40 8.96 9.99
N ARG A 37 4.71 9.84 10.72
CA ARG A 37 3.24 9.88 10.85
C ARG A 37 2.54 10.40 9.60
N ARG A 38 2.94 9.92 8.42
CA ARG A 38 2.31 10.31 7.17
C ARG A 38 1.51 9.11 6.64
N SER A 39 0.23 9.07 7.01
CA SER A 39 -0.72 8.14 6.42
C SER A 39 -1.09 8.64 5.02
N GLY A 40 -0.68 7.91 3.99
CA GLY A 40 -1.26 8.10 2.66
C GLY A 40 -2.66 7.48 2.65
N ASN A 41 -3.68 8.25 2.29
CA ASN A 41 -5.02 7.70 2.10
C ASN A 41 -5.07 6.97 0.76
N LEU A 42 -5.55 5.73 0.75
CA LEU A 42 -5.84 5.00 -0.48
C LEU A 42 -7.32 5.19 -0.83
N TYR A 43 -7.58 5.64 -2.05
CA TYR A 43 -8.94 5.89 -2.54
C TYR A 43 -9.26 4.94 -3.70
N LEU A 44 -10.46 4.36 -3.65
CA LEU A 44 -11.01 3.65 -4.79
C LEU A 44 -11.86 4.63 -5.62
N LEU A 45 -11.60 4.72 -6.92
CA LEU A 45 -12.29 5.63 -7.83
C LEU A 45 -13.06 4.85 -8.88
N TRP A 46 -14.27 5.30 -9.20
CA TRP A 46 -15.10 4.75 -10.26
C TRP A 46 -15.93 5.88 -10.90
N PRO A 47 -16.37 5.71 -12.17
CA PRO A 47 -17.21 6.70 -12.82
C PRO A 47 -18.54 6.90 -12.08
N ALA A 48 -18.98 8.15 -11.98
CA ALA A 48 -20.33 8.45 -11.50
C ALA A 48 -21.35 7.85 -12.47
N THR A 49 -21.97 6.74 -12.06
CA THR A 49 -22.89 5.98 -12.91
C THR A 49 -24.25 5.90 -12.22
N PRO A 50 -25.39 6.21 -12.91
CA PRO A 50 -26.71 6.22 -12.28
C PRO A 50 -27.14 4.89 -11.65
N ARG A 51 -26.64 3.77 -12.18
CA ARG A 51 -26.88 2.43 -11.63
C ARG A 51 -25.54 1.71 -11.52
N MET A 52 -25.11 1.43 -10.29
CA MET A 52 -23.90 0.67 -10.04
C MET A 52 -24.14 -0.82 -10.37
N PRO A 53 -23.33 -1.42 -11.26
CA PRO A 53 -23.44 -2.85 -11.54
C PRO A 53 -23.20 -3.69 -10.28
N PRO A 54 -23.94 -4.80 -10.03
CA PRO A 54 -23.76 -5.62 -8.84
C PRO A 54 -22.34 -6.15 -8.64
N LYS A 55 -21.64 -6.48 -9.75
CA LYS A 55 -20.23 -6.91 -9.70
C LYS A 55 -19.29 -5.81 -9.20
N LEU A 56 -19.52 -4.55 -9.61
CA LEU A 56 -18.73 -3.42 -9.15
C LEU A 56 -18.98 -3.14 -7.67
N ARG A 57 -20.24 -3.20 -7.23
CA ARG A 57 -20.59 -3.09 -5.81
C ARG A 57 -19.89 -4.17 -4.98
N ALA A 58 -19.98 -5.44 -5.38
CA ALA A 58 -19.32 -6.53 -4.67
C ALA A 58 -17.80 -6.35 -4.56
N PHE A 59 -17.16 -5.83 -5.62
CA PHE A 59 -15.73 -5.52 -5.58
C PHE A 59 -15.41 -4.37 -4.61
N ILE A 60 -16.19 -3.28 -4.65
CA ILE A 60 -16.03 -2.14 -3.74
C ILE A 60 -16.18 -2.60 -2.28
N ASP A 61 -17.22 -3.38 -1.99
CA ASP A 61 -17.50 -3.89 -0.63
C ASP A 61 -16.35 -4.77 -0.13
N TYR A 62 -15.83 -5.65 -0.98
CA TYR A 62 -14.66 -6.48 -0.65
C TYR A 62 -13.42 -5.63 -0.37
N MET A 63 -13.10 -4.66 -1.24
CA MET A 63 -11.93 -3.80 -1.07
C MET A 63 -12.02 -2.95 0.20
N ALA A 64 -13.20 -2.41 0.49
CA ALA A 64 -13.46 -1.64 1.70
C ALA A 64 -13.27 -2.48 2.97
N ALA A 65 -13.72 -3.74 2.97
CA ALA A 65 -13.64 -4.61 4.14
C ALA A 65 -12.26 -5.26 4.36
N ASN A 66 -11.46 -5.45 3.31
CA ASN A 66 -10.25 -6.29 3.39
C ASN A 66 -8.94 -5.58 3.01
N VAL A 67 -8.99 -4.42 2.35
CA VAL A 67 -7.79 -3.76 1.79
C VAL A 67 -7.66 -2.31 2.26
N LEU A 68 -8.77 -1.60 2.45
CA LEU A 68 -8.79 -0.18 2.85
C LEU A 68 -9.09 0.05 4.33
N ALA A 69 -9.36 -1.01 5.09
CA ALA A 69 -9.69 -0.98 6.52
C ALA A 69 -8.46 -0.90 7.42
#